data_AF-A0AAV8C033-F1
#
_entry.id   AF-A0AAV8C033-F1
#
_cell.length_a   1.000
_cell.length_b   1.000
_cell.length_c   1.000
_cell.angle_alpha   90.00
_cell.angle_beta   90.00
_cell.angle_gamma   90.00
#
_symmetry.space_group_name_H-M   'P 1'
#
loop_
_entity.id
_entity.type
_entity.pdbx_description
1 polymer ?
#
loop_
_entity_poly.entity_id
_entity_poly.type
_entity_poly.pdbx_seq_one_letter_code
_entity_poly.pdbx_strand_id
1 'polypeptide(L)'
;MAIAQVVLFALISLVVMEKNLVLATFDTDMVCVWGKDNCQINGDRLALTLNEWSGASVKGTKEFLFGYVQMRIKLVPDDSAAVVTTYYISSPWESKENDWHDEIDFEFLGNVTGKPYTIHTNIFINGVGNREEQFRPWFDPTSDYHNYTIFWSPYMVIIQDCSAETPENCYTASQLRQVTQSQIESINEKRSNYMIYDYCTDTKRFKGALPTECYLPPY
;
A
#
# COMPACT_ATOMS: atom_id res chain seq x y z
N MET A 1 11.77 -61.69 -16.38
CA MET A 1 10.30 -61.50 -16.27
C MET A 1 10.00 -61.15 -14.83
N ALA A 2 9.38 -60.06 -14.43
CA ALA A 2 8.94 -58.84 -15.08
C ALA A 2 8.71 -57.82 -13.94
N ILE A 3 9.14 -56.58 -14.14
CA ILE A 3 8.42 -55.35 -13.78
C ILE A 3 7.74 -55.38 -12.39
N ALA A 4 8.46 -55.08 -11.31
CA ALA A 4 7.85 -54.90 -9.99
C ALA A 4 8.48 -53.81 -9.11
N GLN A 5 9.26 -52.86 -9.66
CA GLN A 5 10.01 -51.92 -8.80
C GLN A 5 9.99 -50.43 -9.19
N VAL A 6 9.13 -49.96 -10.11
CA VAL A 6 9.28 -48.57 -10.61
C VAL A 6 8.08 -47.63 -10.39
N VAL A 7 6.93 -48.06 -9.88
CA VAL A 7 5.75 -47.17 -9.90
C VAL A 7 5.36 -46.53 -8.55
N LEU A 8 5.97 -46.85 -7.41
CA LEU A 8 5.40 -46.42 -6.11
C LEU A 8 6.13 -45.30 -5.33
N PHE A 9 7.05 -44.53 -5.92
CA PHE A 9 7.69 -43.42 -5.19
C PHE A 9 7.82 -42.12 -5.99
N ALA A 10 6.79 -41.76 -6.75
CA ALA A 10 6.67 -40.41 -7.32
C ALA A 10 5.23 -39.90 -7.28
N LEU A 11 4.53 -40.08 -6.15
CA LEU A 11 3.57 -39.06 -5.72
C LEU A 11 4.40 -37.96 -5.07
N ILE A 12 5.13 -37.21 -5.92
CA ILE A 12 5.54 -35.86 -5.58
C ILE A 12 4.22 -35.17 -5.30
N SER A 13 3.98 -34.85 -4.03
CA SER A 13 3.05 -33.82 -3.65
C SER A 13 3.52 -32.54 -4.32
N LEU A 14 3.10 -32.34 -5.57
CA LEU A 14 2.81 -31.01 -6.07
C LEU A 14 1.68 -30.52 -5.17
N VAL A 15 2.06 -30.04 -3.98
CA VAL A 15 1.36 -28.92 -3.39
C VAL A 15 1.61 -27.81 -4.40
N VAL A 16 0.76 -27.77 -5.43
CA VAL A 16 0.46 -26.53 -6.10
C VAL A 16 0.03 -25.65 -4.94
N MET A 17 0.89 -24.72 -4.51
CA MET A 17 0.39 -23.59 -3.76
C MET A 17 -0.58 -22.93 -4.73
N GLU A 18 -1.86 -23.31 -4.61
CA GLU A 18 -2.93 -22.59 -5.25
C GLU A 18 -2.71 -21.13 -4.88
N LYS A 19 -2.51 -20.34 -5.93
CA LYS A 19 -2.44 -18.90 -5.85
C LYS A 19 -3.81 -18.48 -5.33
N ASN A 20 -3.97 -18.46 -4.02
CA ASN A 20 -5.12 -17.86 -3.37
C ASN A 20 -4.94 -16.34 -3.50
N LEU A 21 -5.04 -15.83 -4.73
CA LEU A 21 -5.47 -14.46 -4.92
C LEU A 21 -6.92 -14.48 -4.43
N VAL A 22 -7.12 -14.12 -3.16
CA VAL A 22 -8.47 -13.90 -2.66
C VAL A 22 -8.96 -12.66 -3.39
N LEU A 23 -9.76 -12.87 -4.43
CA LEU A 23 -10.52 -11.78 -5.04
C LEU A 23 -11.50 -11.30 -3.98
N ALA A 24 -11.09 -10.27 -3.25
CA ALA A 24 -11.94 -9.57 -2.29
C ALA A 24 -12.79 -8.56 -3.05
N THR A 25 -14.09 -8.50 -2.74
CA THR A 25 -14.98 -7.43 -3.20
C THR A 25 -15.38 -6.56 -2.02
N PHE A 26 -15.70 -5.29 -2.28
CA PHE A 26 -16.00 -4.35 -1.20
C PHE A 26 -17.27 -4.74 -0.44
N ASP A 27 -18.25 -5.34 -1.11
CA ASP A 27 -19.53 -5.75 -0.52
C ASP A 27 -19.43 -6.99 0.39
N THR A 28 -18.41 -7.83 0.23
CA THR A 28 -18.22 -9.03 1.05
C THR A 28 -17.12 -8.87 2.09
N ASP A 29 -16.06 -8.11 1.78
CA ASP A 29 -14.84 -8.08 2.59
C ASP A 29 -14.61 -6.73 3.27
N MET A 30 -15.45 -5.71 3.04
CA MET A 30 -15.36 -4.42 3.72
C MET A 30 -16.69 -3.96 4.29
N VAL A 31 -16.62 -3.08 5.28
CA VAL A 31 -17.80 -2.47 5.92
C VAL A 31 -17.57 -0.98 6.12
N CYS A 32 -18.61 -0.17 5.84
CA CYS A 32 -18.60 1.26 6.17
C CYS A 32 -18.64 1.44 7.70
N VAL A 33 -17.55 1.91 8.28
CA VAL A 33 -17.41 2.09 9.75
C VAL A 33 -17.69 3.52 10.19
N TRP A 34 -17.61 4.49 9.28
CA TRP A 34 -17.95 5.90 9.53
C TRP A 34 -18.61 6.53 8.32
N GLY A 35 -19.49 7.52 8.55
CA GLY A 35 -20.10 8.31 7.47
C GLY A 35 -20.92 7.48 6.49
N LYS A 36 -21.84 6.65 7.00
CA LYS A 36 -22.59 5.68 6.18
C LYS A 36 -23.32 6.32 4.99
N ASP A 37 -23.89 7.51 5.16
CA ASP A 37 -24.58 8.23 4.07
C ASP A 37 -23.61 8.68 2.96
N ASN A 38 -22.32 8.77 3.29
CA ASN A 38 -21.23 9.16 2.39
C ASN A 38 -20.41 7.95 1.90
N CYS A 39 -20.85 6.72 2.19
CA CYS A 39 -20.17 5.48 1.83
C CYS A 39 -21.07 4.62 0.95
N GLN A 40 -20.68 4.42 -0.31
CA GLN A 40 -21.43 3.60 -1.27
C GLN A 40 -20.59 2.42 -1.72
N ILE A 41 -21.07 1.22 -1.43
CA ILE A 41 -20.47 -0.05 -1.86
C ILE A 41 -21.41 -0.72 -2.85
N ASN A 42 -20.91 -1.02 -4.05
CA ASN A 42 -21.64 -1.69 -5.12
C ASN A 42 -20.74 -2.76 -5.78
N GLY A 43 -20.78 -4.00 -5.26
CA GLY A 43 -19.92 -5.09 -5.72
C GLY A 43 -18.44 -4.78 -5.47
N ASP A 44 -17.67 -4.66 -6.55
CA ASP A 44 -16.24 -4.32 -6.53
C ASP A 44 -15.96 -2.81 -6.58
N ARG A 45 -17.00 -1.96 -6.46
CA ARG A 45 -16.85 -0.50 -6.45
C ARG A 45 -17.13 0.09 -5.07
N LEU A 46 -16.23 0.94 -4.64
CA LEU A 46 -16.36 1.80 -3.47
C LEU A 46 -16.34 3.26 -3.92
N ALA A 47 -17.30 4.05 -3.42
CA ALA A 47 -17.27 5.50 -3.51
C ALA A 47 -17.41 6.10 -2.11
N LEU A 48 -16.44 6.92 -1.72
CA LEU A 48 -16.43 7.69 -0.48
C LEU A 48 -16.60 9.17 -0.81
N THR A 49 -17.45 9.85 -0.05
CA THR A 49 -17.70 11.29 -0.20
C THR A 49 -17.25 12.04 1.05
N LEU A 50 -16.61 13.19 0.87
CA LEU A 50 -16.36 14.17 1.91
C LEU A 50 -17.22 15.41 1.62
N ASN A 51 -17.94 15.88 2.63
CA ASN A 51 -18.68 17.13 2.59
C ASN A 51 -18.42 17.95 3.86
N GLU A 52 -19.09 19.09 4.00
CA GLU A 52 -18.94 20.00 5.15
C GLU A 52 -19.31 19.38 6.51
N TRP A 53 -20.04 18.25 6.52
CA TRP A 53 -20.54 17.61 7.72
C TRP A 53 -19.72 16.38 8.14
N SER A 54 -19.27 15.56 7.19
CA SER A 54 -18.55 14.33 7.47
C SER A 54 -17.77 13.81 6.26
N GLY A 55 -16.68 13.10 6.53
CA GLY A 55 -16.09 12.14 5.59
C GLY A 55 -16.79 10.77 5.65
N ALA A 56 -16.11 9.75 5.17
CA ALA A 56 -16.52 8.35 5.28
C ALA A 56 -15.29 7.45 5.34
N SER A 57 -15.44 6.25 5.89
CA SER A 57 -14.39 5.24 5.86
C SER A 57 -14.96 3.83 5.83
N VAL A 58 -14.19 2.94 5.22
CA VAL A 58 -14.42 1.50 5.24
C VAL A 58 -13.29 0.79 5.97
N LYS A 59 -13.58 -0.39 6.51
CA LYS A 59 -12.58 -1.27 7.11
C LYS A 59 -12.75 -2.68 6.56
N GLY A 60 -11.65 -3.38 6.32
CA GLY A 60 -11.65 -4.82 6.04
C GLY A 60 -12.26 -5.62 7.20
N THR A 61 -13.00 -6.69 6.89
CA THR A 61 -13.64 -7.55 7.89
C THR A 61 -12.73 -8.64 8.45
N LYS A 62 -11.52 -8.77 7.89
CA LYS A 62 -10.51 -9.77 8.24
C LYS A 62 -9.21 -9.08 8.62
N GLU A 63 -8.46 -9.72 9.52
CA GLU A 63 -7.14 -9.29 9.96
C GLU A 63 -6.07 -10.21 9.38
N PHE A 64 -4.91 -9.64 9.07
CA PHE A 64 -3.81 -10.33 8.41
C PHE A 64 -2.50 -9.94 9.06
N LEU A 65 -1.61 -10.92 9.27
CA LEU A 65 -0.28 -10.66 9.82
C LEU A 65 0.74 -10.29 8.73
N PHE A 66 0.63 -10.89 7.54
CA PHE A 66 1.45 -10.65 6.35
C PHE A 66 0.58 -10.72 5.11
N GLY A 67 0.95 -10.02 4.04
CA GLY A 67 0.12 -10.01 2.85
C GLY A 67 0.60 -9.16 1.69
N TYR A 68 -0.22 -9.20 0.65
CA TYR A 68 -0.19 -8.34 -0.51
C TYR A 68 -1.61 -7.83 -0.69
N VAL A 69 -1.80 -6.52 -0.60
CA VAL A 69 -3.10 -5.90 -0.87
C VAL A 69 -2.91 -4.85 -1.95
N GLN A 70 -3.82 -4.84 -2.92
CA GLN A 70 -3.83 -3.90 -4.02
C GLN A 70 -5.21 -3.27 -4.10
N MET A 71 -5.25 -1.95 -4.20
CA MET A 71 -6.47 -1.20 -4.44
C MET A 71 -6.32 -0.35 -5.70
N ARG A 72 -7.35 -0.36 -6.54
CA ARG A 72 -7.49 0.57 -7.65
C ARG A 72 -8.13 1.84 -7.12
N ILE A 73 -7.42 2.96 -7.17
CA ILE A 73 -7.89 4.24 -6.63
C ILE A 73 -7.84 5.28 -7.75
N LYS A 74 -8.91 6.06 -7.86
CA LYS A 74 -8.97 7.28 -8.66
C LYS A 74 -9.23 8.44 -7.70
N LEU A 75 -8.36 9.44 -7.72
CA LEU A 75 -8.41 10.57 -6.79
C LEU A 75 -9.41 11.64 -7.22
N VAL A 76 -9.70 12.55 -6.29
CA VAL A 76 -10.66 13.64 -6.48
C VAL A 76 -10.12 14.65 -7.50
N PRO A 77 -10.84 14.94 -8.59
CA PRO A 77 -10.41 15.93 -9.57
C PRO A 77 -10.54 17.37 -9.05
N ASP A 78 -10.00 18.31 -9.81
CA ASP A 78 -10.12 19.76 -9.58
C ASP A 78 -9.51 20.24 -8.25
N ASP A 79 -10.24 21.02 -7.45
CA ASP A 79 -9.76 21.54 -6.17
C ASP A 79 -10.02 20.52 -5.05
N SER A 80 -8.94 19.90 -4.61
CA SER A 80 -8.92 18.95 -3.48
C SER A 80 -8.01 19.45 -2.35
N ALA A 81 -7.71 20.75 -2.30
CA ALA A 81 -6.85 21.31 -1.27
C ALA A 81 -7.36 20.95 0.13
N ALA A 82 -6.43 20.52 0.99
CA ALA A 82 -6.70 20.05 2.36
C ALA A 82 -7.57 18.78 2.47
N VAL A 83 -7.90 18.11 1.37
CA VAL A 83 -8.49 16.77 1.38
C VAL A 83 -7.38 15.73 1.36
N VAL A 84 -7.45 14.76 2.27
CA VAL A 84 -6.56 13.60 2.28
C VAL A 84 -7.41 12.35 2.02
N THR A 85 -7.06 11.61 0.96
CA THR A 85 -7.56 10.24 0.76
C THR A 85 -6.54 9.28 1.35
N THR A 86 -6.95 8.40 2.26
CA THR A 86 -6.03 7.45 2.91
C THR A 86 -6.31 6.03 2.46
N TYR A 87 -5.24 5.24 2.35
CA TYR A 87 -5.28 3.81 2.13
C TYR A 87 -4.14 3.19 2.93
N TYR A 88 -4.49 2.48 3.99
CA TYR A 88 -3.51 2.06 4.97
C TYR A 88 -3.87 0.71 5.59
N ILE A 89 -2.90 0.14 6.28
CA ILE A 89 -3.04 -1.08 7.07
C ILE A 89 -2.57 -0.74 8.46
N SER A 90 -3.39 -1.06 9.45
CA SER A 90 -3.09 -0.76 10.85
C SER A 90 -3.42 -1.97 11.71
N SER A 91 -2.56 -2.30 12.67
CA SER A 91 -2.88 -3.31 13.68
C SER A 91 -4.07 -2.84 14.53
N PRO A 92 -4.87 -3.76 15.09
CA PRO A 92 -5.93 -3.38 16.00
C PRO A 92 -5.39 -2.52 17.14
N TRP A 93 -6.13 -1.46 17.46
CA TRP A 93 -5.78 -0.59 18.55
C TRP A 93 -6.07 -1.28 19.89
N GLU A 94 -5.03 -1.70 20.63
CA GLU A 94 -5.22 -2.46 21.88
C GLU A 94 -5.71 -1.59 23.06
N SER A 95 -5.30 -0.31 23.17
CA SER A 95 -5.81 0.57 24.23
C SER A 95 -5.64 2.06 23.93
N LYS A 96 -6.67 2.88 24.16
CA LYS A 96 -6.65 4.35 23.96
C LYS A 96 -5.58 5.08 24.79
N GLU A 97 -5.00 4.39 25.76
CA GLU A 97 -4.09 4.96 26.75
C GLU A 97 -2.64 5.00 26.26
N ASN A 98 -2.24 4.13 25.30
CA ASN A 98 -0.84 3.99 24.93
C ASN A 98 -0.51 4.18 23.44
N ASP A 99 -1.50 4.31 22.54
CA ASP A 99 -1.26 4.46 21.10
C ASP A 99 -0.31 3.40 20.52
N TRP A 100 -0.47 2.15 20.95
CA TRP A 100 0.37 1.05 20.45
C TRP A 100 -0.29 0.43 19.23
N HIS A 101 0.27 0.75 18.07
CA HIS A 101 -0.11 0.14 16.80
C HIS A 101 1.07 0.13 15.81
N ASP A 102 1.04 -0.79 14.86
CA ASP A 102 1.87 -0.76 13.66
C ASP A 102 0.99 -0.33 12.49
N GLU A 103 1.50 0.51 11.59
CA GLU A 103 0.74 1.05 10.48
C GLU A 103 1.62 1.31 9.24
N ILE A 104 1.05 1.09 8.06
CA ILE A 104 1.69 1.33 6.76
C ILE A 104 0.72 2.16 5.91
N ASP A 105 1.16 3.35 5.52
CA ASP A 105 0.28 4.37 4.94
C ASP A 105 0.54 4.65 3.47
N PHE A 106 -0.55 4.80 2.72
CA PHE A 106 -0.67 5.78 1.66
C PHE A 106 -1.60 6.90 2.10
N GLU A 107 -1.14 8.13 1.92
CA GLU A 107 -1.95 9.33 2.04
C GLU A 107 -1.80 10.17 0.77
N PHE A 108 -2.91 10.41 0.08
CA PHE A 108 -2.94 11.25 -1.10
C PHE A 108 -3.37 12.65 -0.71
N LEU A 109 -2.40 13.56 -0.65
CA LEU A 109 -2.62 14.95 -0.25
C LEU A 109 -3.10 15.74 -1.47
N GLY A 110 -4.37 16.13 -1.44
CA GLY A 110 -4.98 16.96 -2.46
C GLY A 110 -4.42 18.37 -2.51
N ASN A 111 -4.70 19.06 -3.60
CA ASN A 111 -4.12 20.35 -3.90
C ASN A 111 -5.13 21.26 -4.61
N VAL A 112 -4.82 22.56 -4.68
CA VAL A 112 -5.62 23.50 -5.47
C VAL A 112 -5.57 23.13 -6.95
N THR A 113 -6.62 23.47 -7.69
CA THR A 113 -6.75 23.14 -9.12
C THR A 113 -5.48 23.48 -9.91
N GLY A 114 -5.03 22.54 -10.75
CA GLY A 114 -3.85 22.69 -11.60
C GLY A 114 -2.50 22.54 -10.89
N LYS A 115 -2.49 22.22 -9.60
CA LYS A 115 -1.28 21.82 -8.87
C LYS A 115 -1.27 20.32 -8.61
N PRO A 116 -0.08 19.67 -8.66
CA PRO A 116 -0.01 18.22 -8.51
C PRO A 116 -0.34 17.80 -7.08
N TYR A 117 -0.97 16.64 -6.97
CA TYR A 117 -1.06 15.88 -5.72
C TYR A 117 0.32 15.60 -5.13
N THR A 118 0.34 15.21 -3.85
CA THR A 118 1.48 14.56 -3.21
C THR A 118 1.05 13.18 -2.76
N ILE A 119 1.81 12.16 -3.15
CA ILE A 119 1.72 10.82 -2.57
C ILE A 119 2.60 10.82 -1.34
N HIS A 120 2.02 10.56 -0.19
CA HIS A 120 2.71 10.49 1.08
C HIS A 120 2.64 9.06 1.61
N THR A 121 3.75 8.55 2.11
CA THR A 121 3.83 7.23 2.73
C THR A 121 4.44 7.36 4.11
N ASN A 122 4.05 6.50 5.03
CA ASN A 122 4.58 6.48 6.39
C ASN A 122 4.56 5.06 6.95
N ILE A 123 5.37 4.83 7.99
CA ILE A 123 5.43 3.56 8.71
C ILE A 123 5.47 3.85 10.21
N PHE A 124 4.46 3.34 10.91
CA PHE A 124 4.41 3.31 12.37
C PHE A 124 4.88 1.95 12.88
N ILE A 125 5.73 2.00 13.92
CA ILE A 125 6.20 0.81 14.65
C ILE A 125 5.99 1.09 16.12
N ASN A 126 5.20 0.25 16.81
CA ASN A 126 4.84 0.43 18.23
C ASN A 126 4.35 1.86 18.54
N GLY A 127 3.48 2.41 17.70
CA GLY A 127 2.91 3.75 17.85
C GLY A 127 3.79 4.89 17.36
N VAL A 128 5.04 4.61 16.97
CA VAL A 128 5.98 5.64 16.55
C VAL A 128 6.05 5.67 15.04
N GLY A 129 5.46 6.69 14.43
CA GLY A 129 5.61 7.03 13.02
C GLY A 129 6.93 7.77 12.75
N ASN A 130 6.84 8.91 12.05
CA ASN A 130 7.97 9.75 11.65
C ASN A 130 8.87 9.14 10.55
N ARG A 131 8.29 8.33 9.65
CA ARG A 131 8.99 7.69 8.52
C ARG A 131 8.41 8.14 7.19
N GLU A 132 8.14 9.43 7.09
CA GLU A 132 7.45 10.01 5.96
C GLU A 132 8.35 10.04 4.73
N GLU A 133 7.82 9.59 3.60
CA GLU A 133 8.36 9.90 2.27
C GLU A 133 7.26 10.55 1.43
N GLN A 134 7.63 11.49 0.57
CA GLN A 134 6.69 12.17 -0.31
C GLN A 134 7.16 12.13 -1.75
N PHE A 135 6.21 11.92 -2.66
CA PHE A 135 6.44 11.86 -4.10
C PHE A 135 5.44 12.72 -4.85
N ARG A 136 5.86 13.29 -5.98
CA ARG A 136 4.95 13.78 -7.01
C ARG A 136 4.50 12.60 -7.89
N PRO A 137 3.20 12.41 -8.15
CA PRO A 137 2.76 11.47 -9.16
C PRO A 137 3.41 11.75 -10.52
N TRP A 138 3.79 10.72 -11.25
CA TRP A 138 4.31 10.81 -12.63
C TRP A 138 3.21 10.64 -13.70
N PHE A 139 1.95 10.76 -13.27
CA PHE A 139 0.72 10.72 -14.06
C PHE A 139 -0.34 11.57 -13.34
N ASP A 140 -1.50 11.79 -13.96
CA ASP A 140 -2.63 12.44 -13.30
C ASP A 140 -3.46 11.38 -12.55
N PRO A 141 -3.41 11.32 -11.20
CA PRO A 141 -4.13 10.29 -10.45
C PRO A 141 -5.65 10.51 -10.38
N THR A 142 -6.16 11.59 -11.00
CA THR A 142 -7.58 11.92 -11.05
C THR A 142 -8.24 11.47 -12.35
N SER A 143 -7.45 11.21 -13.40
CA SER A 143 -7.98 10.90 -14.74
C SER A 143 -8.50 9.48 -14.88
N ASP A 144 -7.88 8.51 -14.20
CA ASP A 144 -8.34 7.10 -14.18
C ASP A 144 -7.92 6.41 -12.87
N TYR A 145 -8.28 5.14 -12.72
CA TYR A 145 -7.86 4.30 -11.60
C TYR A 145 -6.41 3.83 -11.77
N HIS A 146 -5.62 3.94 -10.70
CA HIS A 146 -4.25 3.44 -10.62
C HIS A 146 -4.13 2.39 -9.51
N ASN A 147 -3.17 1.48 -9.65
CA ASN A 147 -2.97 0.39 -8.68
C ASN A 147 -2.00 0.85 -7.59
N TYR A 148 -2.49 0.94 -6.37
CA TYR A 148 -1.69 1.18 -5.18
C TYR A 148 -1.60 -0.11 -4.39
N THR A 149 -0.39 -0.53 -4.04
CA THR A 149 -0.17 -1.83 -3.42
C THR A 149 0.75 -1.72 -2.22
N ILE A 150 0.37 -2.41 -1.15
CA ILE A 150 1.19 -2.65 0.03
C ILE A 150 1.49 -4.14 0.09
N PHE A 151 2.78 -4.48 0.03
CA PHE A 151 3.28 -5.81 0.34
C PHE A 151 4.02 -5.75 1.67
N TRP A 152 3.70 -6.65 2.59
CA TRP A 152 4.41 -6.74 3.87
C TRP A 152 4.63 -8.20 4.26
N SER A 153 5.87 -8.46 4.67
CA SER A 153 6.39 -9.78 5.02
C SER A 153 7.27 -9.66 6.27
N PRO A 154 7.72 -10.78 6.86
CA PRO A 154 8.67 -10.72 7.98
C PRO A 154 9.99 -10.01 7.67
N TYR A 155 10.32 -9.81 6.39
CA TYR A 155 11.63 -9.30 5.97
C TYR A 155 11.60 -7.87 5.46
N MET A 156 10.49 -7.45 4.86
CA MET A 156 10.39 -6.13 4.22
C MET A 156 8.95 -5.71 3.97
N VAL A 157 8.79 -4.39 3.85
CA VAL A 157 7.60 -3.70 3.37
C VAL A 157 7.93 -3.09 2.01
N ILE A 158 7.05 -3.27 1.03
CA ILE A 158 7.15 -2.63 -0.29
C ILE A 158 5.84 -1.90 -0.56
N ILE A 159 5.98 -0.61 -0.81
CA ILE A 159 4.91 0.30 -1.17
C ILE A 159 5.11 0.63 -2.66
N GLN A 160 4.18 0.21 -3.52
CA GLN A 160 4.27 0.45 -4.97
C GLN A 160 3.02 1.16 -5.50
N ASP A 161 3.27 2.09 -6.41
CA ASP A 161 2.26 2.71 -7.27
C ASP A 161 2.57 2.28 -8.71
N CYS A 162 1.61 1.68 -9.38
CA CYS A 162 1.72 1.31 -10.78
C CYS A 162 0.46 1.69 -11.56
N SER A 163 0.66 2.34 -12.71
CA SER A 163 -0.44 2.74 -13.59
C SER A 163 -1.16 1.52 -14.15
N ALA A 164 -2.50 1.56 -14.15
CA ALA A 164 -3.34 0.54 -14.80
C ALA A 164 -3.14 0.51 -16.33
N GLU A 165 -2.61 1.59 -16.93
CA GLU A 165 -2.27 1.66 -18.34
C GLU A 165 -1.03 0.83 -18.71
N THR A 166 -0.18 0.50 -17.72
CA THR A 166 0.99 -0.38 -17.90
C THR A 166 1.02 -1.50 -16.85
N PRO A 167 0.09 -2.48 -16.91
CA PRO A 167 0.00 -3.56 -15.91
C PRO A 167 1.26 -4.40 -15.79
N GLU A 168 2.05 -4.48 -16.86
CA GLU A 168 3.32 -5.23 -16.91
C GLU A 168 4.36 -4.68 -15.92
N ASN A 169 4.21 -3.42 -15.50
CA ASN A 169 5.09 -2.76 -14.54
C ASN A 169 4.64 -2.96 -13.08
N CYS A 170 3.48 -3.58 -12.83
CA CYS A 170 3.03 -3.90 -11.48
C CYS A 170 3.66 -5.22 -11.01
N TYR A 171 4.49 -5.17 -9.98
CA TYR A 171 5.06 -6.39 -9.42
C TYR A 171 4.01 -7.16 -8.62
N THR A 172 3.88 -8.44 -8.92
CA THR A 172 3.05 -9.38 -8.17
C THR A 172 3.67 -9.73 -6.83
N ALA A 173 2.85 -10.24 -5.90
CA ALA A 173 3.34 -10.78 -4.62
C ALA A 173 4.50 -11.77 -4.77
N SER A 174 4.51 -12.60 -5.82
CA SER A 174 5.63 -13.53 -6.09
C SER A 174 6.91 -12.82 -6.51
N GLN A 175 6.80 -11.75 -7.29
CA GLN A 175 7.95 -10.94 -7.73
C GLN A 175 8.50 -10.05 -6.62
N LEU A 176 7.70 -9.79 -5.59
CA LEU A 176 8.07 -8.99 -4.42
C LEU A 176 8.61 -9.85 -3.27
N ARG A 177 8.87 -11.15 -3.44
CA ARG A 177 9.50 -11.96 -2.36
C ARG A 177 10.98 -11.67 -2.18
N GLN A 178 11.63 -11.20 -3.24
CA GLN A 178 13.03 -10.80 -3.25
C GLN A 178 13.18 -9.69 -4.28
N VAL A 179 13.70 -8.54 -3.85
CA VAL A 179 13.90 -7.40 -4.75
C VAL A 179 15.07 -7.71 -5.69
N THR A 180 14.81 -7.58 -6.99
CA THR A 180 15.78 -7.79 -8.07
C THR A 180 16.52 -6.51 -8.41
N GLN A 181 17.67 -6.62 -9.09
CA GLN A 181 18.46 -5.44 -9.49
C GLN A 181 17.65 -4.47 -10.39
N SER A 182 16.80 -4.99 -11.28
CA SER A 182 15.95 -4.13 -12.12
C SER A 182 14.85 -3.41 -11.32
N GLN A 183 14.31 -4.06 -10.28
CA GLN A 183 13.38 -3.42 -9.34
C GLN A 183 14.09 -2.29 -8.58
N ILE A 184 15.32 -2.52 -8.12
CA ILE A 184 16.14 -1.51 -7.44
C ILE A 184 16.39 -0.30 -8.36
N GLU A 185 16.75 -0.55 -9.62
CA GLU A 185 16.96 0.51 -10.62
C GLU A 185 15.69 1.33 -10.85
N SER A 186 14.54 0.66 -10.98
CA SER A 186 13.24 1.34 -11.09
C SER A 186 12.92 2.18 -9.86
N ILE A 187 13.15 1.66 -8.65
CA ILE A 187 12.93 2.41 -7.40
C ILE A 187 13.83 3.65 -7.37
N ASN A 188 15.12 3.50 -7.67
CA ASN A 188 16.08 4.60 -7.69
C ASN A 188 15.70 5.67 -8.72
N GLU A 189 15.24 5.27 -9.91
CA GLU A 189 14.75 6.20 -10.94
C GLU A 189 13.56 7.01 -10.40
N LYS A 190 12.59 6.36 -9.77
CA LYS A 190 11.42 7.06 -9.21
C LYS A 190 11.80 7.99 -8.08
N ARG A 191 12.66 7.53 -7.15
CA ARG A 191 13.18 8.37 -6.06
C ARG A 191 13.91 9.59 -6.59
N SER A 192 14.79 9.42 -7.57
CA SER A 192 15.58 10.53 -8.13
C SER A 192 14.73 11.58 -8.86
N ASN A 193 13.62 11.18 -9.48
CA ASN A 193 12.83 12.06 -10.34
C ASN A 193 11.60 12.66 -9.64
N TYR A 194 11.03 11.96 -8.65
CA TYR A 194 9.71 12.30 -8.13
C TYR A 194 9.65 12.48 -6.61
N MET A 195 10.65 12.02 -5.86
CA MET A 195 10.68 12.20 -4.41
C MET A 195 10.94 13.66 -4.05
N ILE A 196 10.13 14.20 -3.15
CA ILE A 196 10.20 15.60 -2.69
C ILE A 196 10.50 15.73 -1.19
N TYR A 197 10.34 14.65 -0.44
CA TYR A 197 10.73 14.57 0.97
C TYR A 197 11.11 13.12 1.32
N ASP A 198 12.16 13.00 2.13
CA ASP A 198 12.69 11.74 2.65
C ASP A 198 13.15 11.97 4.09
N TYR A 199 12.46 11.34 5.05
CA TYR A 199 12.78 11.47 6.48
C TYR A 199 14.23 11.07 6.81
N CYS A 200 14.82 10.14 6.07
CA CYS A 200 16.21 9.72 6.26
C CYS A 200 17.24 10.78 5.86
N THR A 201 16.80 11.86 5.20
CA THR A 201 17.67 13.00 4.86
C THR A 201 17.39 14.24 5.72
N ASP A 202 16.32 14.23 6.53
CA ASP A 202 15.92 15.36 7.37
C ASP A 202 16.71 15.41 8.70
N THR A 203 17.99 15.76 8.58
CA THR A 203 18.88 15.95 9.73
C THR A 203 18.40 17.06 10.66
N LYS A 204 17.58 18.01 10.20
CA LYS A 204 17.05 19.09 11.02
C LYS A 204 15.97 18.57 11.96
N ARG A 205 15.01 17.78 11.46
CA ARG A 205 13.97 17.14 12.27
C ARG A 205 14.57 16.22 13.32
N PHE A 206 15.54 15.41 12.91
CA PHE A 206 16.17 14.42 13.79
C PHE A 206 17.39 14.93 14.56
N LYS A 207 17.70 16.24 14.48
CA LYS A 207 18.84 16.87 15.17
C LYS A 207 20.17 16.13 14.95
N GLY A 208 20.36 15.60 13.74
CA GLY A 208 21.52 14.79 13.34
C GLY A 208 21.49 13.32 13.76
N ALA A 209 20.49 12.88 14.53
CA ALA A 209 20.32 11.50 14.99
C ALA A 209 19.18 10.80 14.22
N LEU A 210 19.44 10.48 12.96
CA LEU A 210 18.47 9.80 12.09
C LEU A 210 18.10 8.40 12.63
N PRO A 211 16.89 7.89 12.32
CA PRO A 211 16.50 6.52 12.64
C PRO A 211 17.49 5.48 12.11
N THR A 212 17.68 4.38 12.86
CA THR A 212 18.72 3.36 12.58
C THR A 212 18.56 2.71 11.20
N GLU A 213 17.32 2.51 10.77
CA GLU A 213 16.95 1.95 9.47
C GLU A 213 17.46 2.79 8.30
N CYS A 214 17.68 4.10 8.48
CA CYS A 214 18.23 4.97 7.44
C CYS A 214 19.69 4.66 7.07
N TYR A 215 20.37 3.84 7.89
CA TYR A 215 21.75 3.40 7.64
C TYR A 215 21.82 1.97 7.10
N LEU A 216 20.69 1.29 6.97
CA LEU A 216 20.64 -0.02 6.33
C LEU A 216 20.75 0.15 4.81
N PRO A 217 21.28 -0.87 4.10
CA PRO A 217 21.13 -0.92 2.66
C PRO A 217 19.64 -0.78 2.31
N PRO A 218 19.26 0.09 1.36
CA PRO A 218 17.87 0.28 0.98
C PRO A 218 17.23 -0.98 0.36
N TYR A 219 18.03 -2.00 0.01
CA TYR A 219 17.65 -3.23 -0.69
C TYR A 219 18.49 -4.42 -0.22
#